data_AF-A0A523P1E1-F1
#
_entry.id   AF-A0A523P1E1-F1
#
_cell.length_a   1.000
_cell.length_b   1.000
_cell.length_c   1.000
_cell.angle_alpha   90.00
_cell.angle_beta   90.00
_cell.angle_gamma   90.00
#
_symmetry.space_group_name_H-M   'P 1'
#
loop_
_entity.id
_entity.type
_entity.pdbx_description
1 polymer ?
#
loop_
_entity_poly.entity_id
_entity_poly.type
_entity_poly.pdbx_seq_one_letter_code
_entity_poly.pdbx_strand_id
1 'polypeptide(L)'
;MENSAAAASASDGSLRAVAELQVPFDEFRIVLVRQIKELTADRPAAQSTAWYLLKYLRRIHAKVVVSTSPREVDSTIRGLLRFYLDAVDKGSDLETRCKEVLRYHRRSLRLQRRN
;
A
#
# COMPACT_ATOMS: atom_id res chain seq x y z
N MET A 1 -4.25 -39.57 -24.68
CA MET A 1 -5.18 -38.68 -23.94
C MET A 1 -4.53 -38.28 -22.61
N GLU A 2 -3.46 -37.48 -22.60
CA GLU A 2 -2.68 -37.19 -21.37
C GLU A 2 -2.44 -35.69 -21.09
N ASN A 3 -3.03 -34.76 -21.86
CA ASN A 3 -2.79 -33.32 -21.68
C ASN A 3 -3.69 -32.62 -20.62
N SER A 4 -4.63 -33.32 -19.98
CA SER A 4 -5.63 -32.65 -19.12
C SER A 4 -5.21 -32.48 -17.66
N ALA A 5 -4.29 -33.31 -17.14
CA ALA A 5 -3.89 -33.25 -15.72
C ALA A 5 -2.84 -32.17 -15.43
N ALA A 6 -1.92 -31.91 -16.37
CA ALA A 6 -0.88 -30.89 -16.22
C ALA A 6 -1.45 -29.45 -16.25
N ALA A 7 -2.47 -29.20 -17.06
CA ALA A 7 -3.12 -27.89 -17.15
C ALA A 7 -3.92 -27.53 -15.88
N ALA A 8 -4.53 -28.51 -15.22
CA ALA A 8 -5.28 -28.29 -13.99
C ALA A 8 -4.36 -27.95 -12.80
N SER A 9 -3.21 -28.63 -12.67
CA SER A 9 -2.22 -28.37 -11.62
C SER A 9 -1.52 -27.01 -11.76
N ALA A 10 -1.22 -26.57 -12.99
CA ALA A 10 -0.65 -25.26 -13.24
C ALA A 10 -1.64 -24.11 -12.96
N SER A 11 -2.94 -24.34 -13.20
CA SER A 11 -4.00 -23.37 -12.95
C SER A 11 -4.26 -23.18 -11.44
N ASP A 12 -4.26 -24.28 -10.67
CA ASP A 12 -4.46 -24.27 -9.21
C ASP A 12 -3.32 -23.57 -8.46
N GLY A 13 -2.07 -23.81 -8.88
CA GLY A 13 -0.89 -23.12 -8.33
C GLY A 13 -0.90 -21.61 -8.61
N SER A 14 -1.33 -21.19 -9.80
CA SER A 14 -1.42 -19.78 -10.19
C SER A 14 -2.51 -19.03 -9.40
N LEU A 15 -3.69 -19.63 -9.25
CA LEU A 15 -4.78 -19.02 -8.47
C LEU A 15 -4.43 -18.88 -7.00
N ARG A 16 -3.75 -19.88 -6.42
CA ARG A 16 -3.28 -19.84 -5.04
C ARG A 16 -2.22 -18.76 -4.82
N ALA A 17 -1.25 -18.63 -5.72
CA ALA A 17 -0.24 -17.58 -5.66
C ALA A 17 -0.87 -16.18 -5.77
N VAL A 18 -1.87 -15.99 -6.63
CA VAL A 18 -2.62 -14.73 -6.75
C VAL A 18 -3.35 -14.41 -5.44
N ALA A 19 -4.04 -15.39 -4.82
CA ALA A 19 -4.73 -15.20 -3.55
C ALA A 19 -3.75 -14.84 -2.41
N GLU A 20 -2.60 -15.50 -2.34
CA GLU A 20 -1.55 -15.23 -1.34
C GLU A 20 -0.92 -13.85 -1.50
N LEU A 21 -0.89 -13.27 -2.71
CA LEU A 21 -0.44 -11.91 -2.97
C LEU A 21 -1.52 -10.85 -2.74
N GLN A 22 -2.78 -11.22 -2.96
CA GLN A 22 -3.93 -10.36 -2.76
C GLN A 22 -4.09 -10.01 -1.27
N VAL A 23 -3.91 -10.98 -0.37
CA VAL A 23 -4.05 -10.77 1.09
C VAL A 23 -3.09 -9.69 1.65
N PRO A 24 -1.77 -9.72 1.40
CA PRO A 24 -0.85 -8.67 1.86
C PRO A 24 -1.12 -7.29 1.24
N PHE A 25 -1.58 -7.25 -0.01
CA PHE A 25 -1.92 -5.99 -0.65
C PHE A 25 -3.22 -5.41 -0.10
N ASP A 26 -4.16 -6.27 0.29
CA ASP A 26 -5.39 -5.89 1.00
C ASP A 26 -5.10 -5.40 2.42
N GLU A 27 -4.15 -6.00 3.15
CA GLU A 27 -3.69 -5.44 4.43
C GLU A 27 -3.18 -4.00 4.27
N PHE A 28 -2.38 -3.75 3.23
CA PHE A 28 -1.90 -2.40 2.92
C PHE A 28 -3.05 -1.44 2.62
N ARG A 29 -4.07 -1.88 1.86
CA ARG A 29 -5.30 -1.10 1.60
C ARG A 29 -6.02 -0.74 2.89
N ILE A 30 -6.19 -1.70 3.80
CA ILE A 30 -6.87 -1.49 5.09
C ILE A 30 -6.14 -0.43 5.92
N VAL A 31 -4.81 -0.56 6.07
CA VAL A 31 -4.00 0.42 6.81
C VAL A 31 -4.11 1.80 6.17
N LEU A 32 -4.05 1.89 4.85
CA LEU A 32 -4.16 3.15 4.13
C LEU A 32 -5.52 3.83 4.36
N VAL A 33 -6.63 3.08 4.27
CA VAL A 33 -7.98 3.60 4.54
C VAL A 33 -8.11 4.07 5.99
N ARG A 34 -7.58 3.29 6.95
CA ARG A 34 -7.58 3.67 8.37
C ARG A 34 -6.86 5.01 8.57
N GLN A 35 -5.63 5.14 8.05
CA GLN A 35 -4.85 6.37 8.19
C GLN A 35 -5.53 7.59 7.55
N ILE A 36 -6.21 7.41 6.41
CA ILE A 36 -7.01 8.48 5.78
C ILE A 36 -8.19 8.89 6.67
N LYS A 37 -8.91 7.93 7.25
CA LYS A 37 -10.07 8.20 8.12
C LYS A 37 -9.65 8.97 9.37
N GLU A 38 -8.60 8.49 10.06
CA GLU A 38 -8.07 9.13 11.27
C GLU A 38 -7.61 10.56 10.97
N LEU A 39 -6.75 10.78 9.97
CA LEU A 39 -6.30 12.14 9.59
C LEU A 39 -7.44 13.03 9.08
N THR A 40 -8.50 12.47 8.49
CA THR A 40 -9.66 13.27 8.10
C THR A 40 -10.46 13.71 9.34
N ALA A 41 -10.57 12.85 10.35
CA ALA A 41 -11.24 13.17 11.61
C ALA A 41 -10.50 14.25 12.40
N ASP A 42 -9.16 14.29 12.31
CA ASP A 42 -8.31 15.30 12.94
C ASP A 42 -8.50 16.72 12.34
N ARG A 43 -9.20 16.86 11.20
CA ARG A 43 -9.48 18.14 10.51
C ARG A 43 -8.23 19.04 10.40
N PRO A 44 -7.14 18.56 9.79
CA PRO A 44 -5.88 19.29 9.77
C PRO A 44 -6.04 20.64 9.09
N ALA A 45 -5.40 21.67 9.68
CA ALA A 45 -5.39 23.01 9.14
C ALA A 45 -4.90 23.01 7.68
N ALA A 46 -5.51 23.84 6.84
CA ALA A 46 -5.13 23.95 5.44
C ALA A 46 -3.62 24.23 5.31
N GLN A 47 -2.97 23.55 4.36
CA GLN A 47 -1.52 23.67 4.09
C GLN A 47 -0.60 23.25 5.24
N SER A 48 -1.12 22.65 6.32
CA SER A 48 -0.26 22.00 7.33
C SER A 48 0.40 20.73 6.80
N THR A 49 1.48 20.27 7.44
CA THR A 49 2.12 18.98 7.14
C THR A 49 1.13 17.82 7.18
N ALA A 50 0.21 17.80 8.15
CA ALA A 50 -0.84 16.79 8.25
C ALA A 50 -1.82 16.85 7.06
N TRP A 51 -2.18 18.05 6.60
CA TRP A 51 -3.01 18.23 5.41
C TRP A 51 -2.33 17.73 4.14
N TYR A 52 -1.03 18.01 3.97
CA TYR A 52 -0.25 17.47 2.86
C TYR A 52 -0.15 15.95 2.93
N LEU A 53 0.13 15.37 4.11
CA LEU A 53 0.13 13.92 4.30
C LEU A 53 -1.20 13.30 3.84
N LEU A 54 -2.33 13.87 4.27
CA LEU A 54 -3.65 13.40 3.87
C LEU A 54 -3.84 13.41 2.34
N LYS A 55 -3.32 14.43 1.63
CA LYS A 55 -3.33 14.45 0.15
C LYS A 55 -2.50 13.32 -0.45
N TYR A 56 -1.30 13.07 0.07
CA TYR A 56 -0.46 11.96 -0.39
C TYR A 56 -1.17 10.62 -0.20
N LEU A 57 -1.75 10.37 0.98
CA LEU A 57 -2.46 9.14 1.27
C LEU A 57 -3.67 8.93 0.36
N ARG A 58 -4.48 9.97 0.14
CA ARG A 58 -5.63 9.90 -0.79
C ARG A 58 -5.21 9.61 -2.22
N ARG A 59 -4.10 10.19 -2.69
CA ARG A 59 -3.54 9.91 -4.01
C ARG A 59 -3.06 8.46 -4.14
N ILE A 60 -2.40 7.93 -3.10
CA ILE A 60 -2.04 6.51 -3.05
C ILE A 60 -3.29 5.66 -3.10
N HIS A 61 -4.30 5.96 -2.28
CA HIS A 61 -5.53 5.17 -2.20
C HIS A 61 -6.24 5.10 -3.56
N ALA A 62 -6.38 6.23 -4.25
CA ALA A 62 -6.95 6.27 -5.60
C ALA A 62 -6.23 5.32 -6.57
N LYS A 63 -4.90 5.20 -6.47
CA LYS A 63 -4.13 4.26 -7.30
C LYS A 63 -4.31 2.81 -6.85
N VAL A 64 -4.29 2.56 -5.55
CA VAL A 64 -4.35 1.20 -4.98
C VAL A 64 -5.70 0.51 -5.26
N VAL A 65 -6.80 1.27 -5.29
CA VAL A 65 -8.14 0.75 -5.58
C VAL A 65 -8.22 0.10 -6.97
N VAL A 66 -7.48 0.63 -7.94
CA VAL A 66 -7.49 0.14 -9.33
C VAL A 66 -6.29 -0.77 -9.66
N SER A 67 -5.31 -0.84 -8.78
CA SER A 67 -4.13 -1.67 -8.96
C SER A 67 -4.36 -3.07 -8.43
N THR A 68 -3.79 -4.08 -9.09
CA THR A 68 -3.77 -5.47 -8.60
C THR A 68 -2.43 -5.86 -7.97
N SER A 69 -1.41 -4.98 -8.11
CA SER A 69 -0.06 -5.23 -7.63
C SER A 69 0.49 -4.06 -6.80
N PRO A 70 1.26 -4.34 -5.72
CA PRO A 70 1.96 -3.32 -4.97
C PRO A 70 3.04 -2.58 -5.76
N ARG A 71 3.55 -3.13 -6.87
CA ARG A 71 4.54 -2.47 -7.72
C ARG A 71 3.95 -1.32 -8.53
N GLU A 72 2.68 -1.42 -8.91
CA GLU A 72 2.00 -0.39 -9.70
C GLU A 72 1.80 0.93 -8.94
N VAL A 73 1.92 0.88 -7.61
CA VAL A 73 1.80 2.06 -6.73
C VAL A 73 3.16 2.61 -6.29
N ASP A 74 4.28 2.00 -6.70
CA ASP A 74 5.63 2.38 -6.25
C ASP A 74 5.98 3.84 -6.54
N SER A 75 5.64 4.35 -7.73
CA SER A 75 5.91 5.74 -8.09
C SER A 75 5.18 6.71 -7.17
N THR A 76 3.92 6.41 -6.84
CA THR A 76 3.11 7.21 -5.90
C THR A 76 3.66 7.12 -4.48
N ILE A 77 4.12 5.94 -4.06
CA ILE A 77 4.77 5.73 -2.75
C ILE A 77 6.09 6.49 -2.64
N ARG A 78 6.91 6.55 -3.70
CA ARG A 78 8.13 7.36 -3.71
C ARG A 78 7.83 8.85 -3.45
N GLY A 79 6.68 9.33 -3.93
CA GLY A 79 6.19 10.66 -3.59
C GLY A 79 5.97 10.85 -2.09
N LEU A 80 5.31 9.89 -1.43
CA LEU A 80 5.14 9.91 0.03
C LEU A 80 6.48 9.82 0.77
N LEU A 81 7.40 8.98 0.29
CA LEU A 81 8.72 8.82 0.90
C LEU A 81 9.52 10.13 0.86
N ARG A 82 9.49 10.86 -0.26
CA ARG A 82 10.14 12.16 -0.38
C ARG A 82 9.53 13.17 0.59
N PHE A 83 8.20 13.28 0.62
CA PHE A 83 7.49 14.12 1.60
C PHE A 83 7.86 13.78 3.05
N TYR A 84 7.93 12.49 3.39
CA TYR A 84 8.33 12.03 4.71
C TYR A 84 9.74 12.51 5.10
N LEU A 85 10.70 12.42 4.18
CA LEU A 85 12.08 12.83 4.45
C LEU A 85 12.24 14.35 4.53
N ASP A 86 11.47 15.08 3.73
CA ASP A 86 11.65 16.53 3.57
C ASP A 86 10.88 17.35 4.61
N ALA A 87 9.72 16.88 5.08
CA ALA A 87 8.75 17.72 5.79
C ALA A 87 8.19 17.13 7.10
N VAL A 88 8.50 15.88 7.44
CA VAL A 88 7.93 15.24 8.62
C VAL A 88 8.95 15.23 9.77
N ASP A 89 8.58 15.87 10.87
CA ASP A 89 9.42 15.95 12.06
C ASP A 89 9.61 14.58 12.71
N LYS A 90 10.85 14.31 13.14
CA LYS A 90 11.20 13.09 13.85
C LYS A 90 10.53 13.06 15.23
N GLY A 91 9.95 11.92 15.59
CA GLY A 91 9.20 11.72 16.82
C GLY A 91 7.76 12.23 16.78
N SER A 92 7.32 12.83 15.67
CA SER A 92 5.93 13.26 15.52
C SER A 92 4.99 12.08 15.28
N ASP A 93 3.70 12.28 15.57
CA ASP A 93 2.66 11.32 15.21
C ASP A 93 2.59 11.11 13.69
N LEU A 94 2.87 12.16 12.90
CA LEU A 94 2.92 12.08 11.45
C LEU A 94 4.03 11.14 10.95
N GLU A 95 5.19 11.12 11.63
CA GLU A 95 6.25 10.15 11.35
C GLU A 95 5.74 8.72 11.56
N THR A 96 5.08 8.46 12.69
CA THR A 96 4.52 7.14 13.01
C THR A 96 3.53 6.67 11.93
N ARG A 97 2.62 7.57 11.52
CA ARG A 97 1.65 7.30 10.44
C ARG A 97 2.35 7.00 9.10
N CYS A 98 3.34 7.80 8.72
CA CYS A 98 4.11 7.59 7.47
C CYS A 98 4.85 6.24 7.49
N LYS A 99 5.56 5.95 8.58
CA LYS A 99 6.31 4.69 8.76
C LYS A 99 5.39 3.48 8.67
N GLU A 100 4.20 3.56 9.24
CA GLU A 100 3.24 2.47 9.17
C GLU A 100 2.82 2.17 7.73
N VAL A 101 2.39 3.18 6.98
CA VAL A 101 2.00 3.02 5.56
C VAL A 101 3.15 2.46 4.74
N LEU A 102 4.37 3.00 4.90
CA LEU A 102 5.57 2.53 4.20
C LEU A 102 5.94 1.09 4.60
N ARG A 103 5.74 0.70 5.86
CA ARG A 103 6.00 -0.66 6.35
C ARG A 103 5.11 -1.68 5.64
N TYR A 104 3.80 -1.41 5.56
CA TYR A 104 2.86 -2.33 4.92
C TYR A 104 3.08 -2.42 3.41
N HIS A 105 3.42 -1.32 2.73
CA HIS A 105 3.81 -1.37 1.32
C HIS A 105 5.09 -2.19 1.10
N ARG A 106 6.12 -2.02 1.95
CA ARG A 106 7.34 -2.86 1.87
C ARG A 106 7.04 -4.33 2.13
N ARG A 107 6.12 -4.63 3.06
CA ARG A 107 5.70 -6.01 3.34
C ARG A 107 5.03 -6.64 2.12
N SER A 108 4.10 -5.94 1.47
CA SER A 108 3.44 -6.45 0.26
C SER A 108 4.44 -6.65 -0.89
N LEU A 109 5.38 -5.72 -1.08
CA LEU A 109 6.47 -5.89 -2.07
C LEU A 109 7.37 -7.10 -1.78
N ARG A 110 7.71 -7.36 -0.51
CA ARG A 110 8.57 -8.51 -0.14
C ARG A 110 7.90 -9.83 -0.42
N LEU A 111 6.61 -9.95 -0.13
CA LEU A 111 5.85 -11.18 -0.37
C LEU A 111 5.65 -11.40 -1.88
N GLN A 112 5.45 -10.34 -2.65
CA GLN A 112 5.42 -10.41 -4.13
C GLN A 112 6.74 -10.79 -4.80
N ARG A 113 7.87 -10.80 -4.08
CA ARG A 113 9.17 -11.27 -4.62
C ARG A 113 9.46 -12.73 -4.30
N ARG A 114 8.72 -13.33 -3.36
CA ARG A 114 8.95 -14.70 -2.88
C ARG A 114 8.10 -15.73 -3.62
N ASN A 115 7.07 -15.26 -4.31
CA ASN A 115 6.21 -16.03 -5.22
C ASN A 115 6.57 -15.67 -6.66
#